data_AF-A0A9P4UPA5-F1
#
_entry.id   AF-A0A9P4UPA5-F1
#
_cell.length_a   1.000
_cell.length_b   1.000
_cell.length_c   1.000
_cell.angle_alpha   90.00
_cell.angle_beta   90.00
_cell.angle_gamma   90.00
#
_symmetry.space_group_name_H-M   'P 1'
#
loop_
_entity.id
_entity.type
_entity.pdbx_description
1 polymer ?
#
loop_
_entity_poly.entity_id
_entity_poly.type
_entity_poly.pdbx_seq_one_letter_code
_entity_poly.pdbx_strand_id
1 'polypeptide(L)'
;MPAIEDLELRWYNTRVQKVEEAGSQNYRFFDTCHRSTASTTLRTCTLRCIHISKTALLDFLKQSFVRKITLQYVRLYDGTWRSIFDTLKRSEDAVTCSHLDDLFEHEVKWQLIFYEVPGKPKFPYTRGTPGPSDIVRKGEEVQQKLEYGFGRGRPMGSPETNRWRRRTLALYGALF
;
A
#
# COMPACT_ATOMS: atom_id res chain seq x y z
N MET A 1 22.60 17.87 0.53
CA MET A 1 21.71 16.98 -0.26
C MET A 1 20.50 17.79 -0.72
N PRO A 2 19.96 17.56 -1.92
CA PRO A 2 18.79 18.29 -2.39
C PRO A 2 17.61 18.10 -1.44
N ALA A 3 16.89 19.18 -1.15
CA ALA A 3 15.68 19.18 -0.33
C ALA A 3 14.51 18.60 -1.14
N ILE A 4 14.37 17.28 -1.14
CA ILE A 4 13.24 16.62 -1.82
C ILE A 4 11.98 16.83 -0.98
N GLU A 5 10.96 17.44 -1.58
CA GLU A 5 9.65 17.66 -0.94
C GLU A 5 8.60 16.64 -1.37
N ASP A 6 8.71 16.11 -2.58
CA ASP A 6 7.78 15.15 -3.17
C ASP A 6 8.52 13.91 -3.67
N LEU A 7 8.07 12.74 -3.22
CA LEU A 7 8.61 11.44 -3.63
C LEU A 7 7.48 10.62 -4.25
N GLU A 8 7.60 10.29 -5.53
CA GLU A 8 6.76 9.27 -6.17
C GLU A 8 7.62 8.11 -6.63
N LEU A 9 7.37 6.94 -6.05
CA LEU A 9 7.98 5.68 -6.46
C LEU A 9 6.90 4.74 -6.98
N ARG A 10 7.13 4.24 -8.18
CA ARG A 10 6.27 3.26 -8.82
C ARG A 10 7.10 2.14 -9.41
N TRP A 11 6.72 0.91 -9.09
CA TRP A 11 7.30 -0.27 -9.74
C TRP A 11 6.43 -0.71 -10.92
N TYR A 12 7.08 -1.06 -12.03
CA TYR A 12 6.42 -1.60 -13.21
C TYR A 12 7.00 -2.99 -13.49
N ASN A 13 6.13 -4.00 -13.58
CA ASN A 13 6.54 -5.31 -14.07
C ASN A 13 6.42 -5.37 -15.59
N THR A 14 7.47 -4.93 -16.29
CA THR A 14 7.51 -4.89 -17.76
C THR A 14 7.99 -6.19 -18.41
N ARG A 15 8.26 -7.26 -17.64
CA ARG A 15 8.92 -8.47 -18.19
C ARG A 15 7.96 -9.59 -18.59
N VAL A 16 8.15 -10.05 -19.83
CA VAL A 16 7.58 -11.25 -20.46
C VAL A 16 8.45 -12.51 -20.27
N GLN A 17 9.59 -12.45 -19.56
CA GLN A 17 10.54 -13.57 -19.53
C GLN A 17 10.89 -14.12 -18.15
N LYS A 18 10.81 -15.46 -18.09
CA LYS A 18 11.42 -16.36 -17.10
C LYS A 18 12.81 -15.86 -16.70
N VAL A 19 12.92 -15.26 -15.53
CA VAL A 19 14.21 -15.15 -14.84
C VAL A 19 13.98 -15.76 -13.47
N GLU A 20 14.38 -17.02 -13.37
CA GLU A 20 14.42 -17.78 -12.13
C GLU A 20 15.40 -17.07 -11.17
N GLU A 21 14.94 -16.89 -9.94
CA GLU A 21 15.69 -16.50 -8.73
C GLU A 21 16.22 -15.06 -8.61
N ALA A 22 16.74 -14.41 -9.66
CA ALA A 22 17.20 -13.01 -9.58
C ALA A 22 16.04 -11.97 -9.47
N GLY A 23 14.80 -12.40 -9.72
CA GLY A 23 13.61 -11.55 -9.60
C GLY A 23 13.31 -11.14 -8.15
N SER A 24 13.53 -12.02 -7.18
CA SER A 24 13.08 -11.83 -5.79
C SER A 24 13.79 -10.69 -5.05
N GLN A 25 15.05 -10.39 -5.39
CA GLN A 25 15.82 -9.31 -4.75
C GLN A 25 15.43 -7.92 -5.28
N ASN A 26 15.03 -7.79 -6.54
CA ASN A 26 14.66 -6.51 -7.13
C ASN A 26 13.38 -5.90 -6.51
N TYR A 27 12.46 -6.73 -6.00
CA TYR A 27 11.24 -6.23 -5.36
C TYR A 27 11.49 -5.57 -4.00
N ARG A 28 12.64 -5.83 -3.36
CA ARG A 28 13.05 -5.25 -2.07
C ARG A 28 13.85 -3.95 -2.23
N PHE A 29 13.79 -3.32 -3.41
CA PHE A 29 14.50 -2.07 -3.68
C PHE A 29 14.24 -1.02 -2.59
N PHE A 30 12.98 -0.86 -2.16
CA PHE A 30 12.65 0.14 -1.13
C PHE A 30 13.35 -0.14 0.20
N ASP A 31 13.47 -1.41 0.62
CA ASP A 31 14.18 -1.75 1.86
C ASP A 31 15.65 -1.30 1.81
N THR A 32 16.23 -1.20 0.62
CA THR A 32 17.62 -0.77 0.43
C THR A 32 17.75 0.77 0.45
N CYS A 33 16.79 1.50 -0.12
CA CYS A 33 16.89 2.95 -0.29
C CYS A 33 16.10 3.79 0.72
N HIS A 34 15.23 3.19 1.54
CA HIS A 34 14.28 3.92 2.40
C HIS A 34 14.92 5.00 3.27
N ARG A 35 16.10 4.72 3.86
CA ARG A 35 16.83 5.68 4.71
C ARG A 35 17.37 6.86 3.93
N SER A 36 17.86 6.62 2.70
CA SER A 36 18.37 7.67 1.83
C SER A 36 17.24 8.52 1.25
N THR A 37 16.03 7.98 1.15
CA THR A 37 14.82 8.71 0.71
C THR A 37 14.09 9.40 1.86
N ALA A 38 14.36 9.03 3.11
CA ALA A 38 13.81 9.69 4.27
C ALA A 38 14.49 11.06 4.41
N SER A 39 13.73 12.12 4.15
CA SER A 39 14.16 13.50 4.32
C SER A 39 13.20 14.25 5.24
N THR A 40 13.74 15.15 6.05
CA THR A 40 12.95 16.08 6.88
C THR A 40 12.22 17.13 6.05
N THR A 41 12.61 17.31 4.79
CA THR A 41 11.94 18.19 3.83
C THR A 41 10.78 17.51 3.12
N LEU A 42 10.67 16.18 3.20
CA LEU A 42 9.69 15.42 2.44
C LEU A 42 8.28 15.67 2.98
N ARG A 43 7.39 16.21 2.13
CA ARG A 43 6.00 16.55 2.45
C ARG A 43 5.01 15.57 1.85
N THR A 44 5.28 15.04 0.66
CA THR A 44 4.42 14.04 0.03
C THR A 44 5.17 12.79 -0.37
N CYS A 45 4.53 11.64 -0.20
CA CYS A 45 5.07 10.34 -0.59
C CYS A 45 3.99 9.52 -1.28
N THR A 46 4.28 9.02 -2.48
CA THR A 46 3.41 8.12 -3.23
C THR A 46 4.17 6.85 -3.56
N LEU A 47 3.74 5.73 -3.01
CA LEU A 47 4.29 4.40 -3.25
C LEU A 47 3.28 3.55 -4.01
N ARG A 48 3.64 3.09 -5.21
CA ARG A 48 2.74 2.32 -6.09
C ARG A 48 3.35 1.01 -6.56
N CYS A 49 2.62 -0.09 -6.37
CA CYS A 49 3.02 -1.44 -6.79
C CYS A 49 4.33 -1.93 -6.16
N ILE A 50 4.63 -1.49 -4.93
CA ILE A 50 5.90 -1.79 -4.24
C ILE A 50 5.74 -3.00 -3.31
N HIS A 51 6.78 -3.82 -3.20
CA HIS A 51 6.92 -4.80 -2.12
C HIS A 51 7.85 -4.22 -1.07
N ILE A 52 7.46 -4.28 0.19
CA ILE A 52 8.16 -3.57 1.25
C ILE A 52 8.04 -4.35 2.56
N SER A 53 9.10 -4.30 3.38
CA SER A 53 8.99 -4.80 4.75
C SER A 53 8.22 -3.83 5.63
N LYS A 54 7.54 -4.36 6.64
CA LYS A 54 6.99 -3.57 7.73
C LYS A 54 8.04 -2.66 8.35
N THR A 55 9.24 -3.19 8.61
CA THR A 55 10.31 -2.45 9.27
C THR A 55 10.78 -1.27 8.41
N ALA A 56 11.06 -1.46 7.12
CA ALA A 56 11.49 -0.38 6.25
C ALA A 56 10.43 0.72 6.11
N LEU A 57 9.15 0.35 6.00
CA LEU A 57 8.08 1.34 5.91
C LEU A 57 7.92 2.12 7.23
N LEU A 58 7.99 1.44 8.38
CA LEU A 58 7.97 2.10 9.69
C LEU A 58 9.16 3.05 9.85
N ASP A 59 10.36 2.60 9.54
CA ASP A 59 11.58 3.42 9.65
C ASP A 59 11.48 4.66 8.75
N PHE A 60 11.03 4.49 7.51
CA PHE A 60 10.78 5.59 6.58
C PHE A 60 9.75 6.60 7.15
N LEU A 61 8.62 6.12 7.64
CA LEU A 61 7.58 6.99 8.21
C LEU A 61 8.04 7.71 9.48
N LYS A 62 8.89 7.08 10.29
CA LYS A 62 9.42 7.68 11.52
C LYS A 62 10.52 8.70 11.26
N GLN A 63 11.27 8.56 10.16
CA GLN A 63 12.40 9.43 9.81
C GLN A 63 12.01 10.55 8.84
N SER A 64 10.82 10.49 8.24
CA SER A 64 10.31 11.49 7.31
C SER A 64 9.26 12.40 7.95
N PHE A 65 9.07 13.59 7.39
CA PHE A 65 8.06 14.57 7.83
C PHE A 65 6.86 14.61 6.88
N VAL A 66 6.53 13.45 6.29
CA VAL A 66 5.50 13.30 5.27
C VAL A 66 4.15 13.72 5.84
N ARG A 67 3.50 14.67 5.17
CA ARG A 67 2.16 15.16 5.50
C ARG A 67 1.07 14.51 4.66
N LYS A 68 1.40 14.05 3.45
CA LYS A 68 0.47 13.35 2.55
C LYS A 68 1.09 12.06 2.07
N ILE A 69 0.42 10.94 2.31
CA ILE A 69 0.89 9.63 1.84
C ILE A 69 -0.14 8.95 0.96
N THR A 70 0.31 8.39 -0.16
CA THR A 70 -0.48 7.51 -1.02
C THR A 70 0.21 6.16 -1.10
N LEU A 71 -0.49 5.10 -0.68
CA LEU A 71 -0.05 3.72 -0.81
C LEU A 71 -1.03 3.00 -1.73
N GLN A 72 -0.56 2.56 -2.89
CA GLN A 72 -1.38 1.91 -3.89
C GLN A 72 -0.79 0.58 -4.34
N TYR A 73 -1.55 -0.53 -4.28
CA TYR A 73 -1.02 -1.85 -4.65
C TYR A 73 0.27 -2.21 -3.89
N VAL A 74 0.41 -1.77 -2.65
CA VAL A 74 1.60 -2.04 -1.84
C VAL A 74 1.43 -3.39 -1.15
N ARG A 75 2.47 -4.20 -1.23
CA ARG A 75 2.50 -5.54 -0.64
C ARG A 75 3.49 -5.57 0.52
N LEU A 76 2.96 -5.84 1.70
CA LEU A 76 3.76 -6.05 2.89
C LEU A 76 4.19 -7.51 2.92
N TYR A 77 5.49 -7.77 2.78
CA TYR A 77 5.99 -9.15 2.69
C TYR A 77 6.27 -9.80 4.07
N ASP A 78 6.28 -9.00 5.14
CA ASP A 78 6.38 -9.44 6.53
C ASP A 78 5.48 -8.59 7.46
N GLY A 79 4.96 -9.22 8.51
CA GLY A 79 4.11 -8.55 9.51
C GLY A 79 2.76 -8.05 8.99
N THR A 80 2.23 -7.02 9.65
CA THR A 80 0.86 -6.52 9.46
C THR A 80 0.80 -4.99 9.33
N TRP A 81 -0.23 -4.49 8.64
CA TRP A 81 -0.50 -3.06 8.43
C TRP A 81 -0.90 -2.32 9.70
N ARG A 82 -1.36 -3.01 10.75
CA ARG A 82 -1.83 -2.40 12.00
C ARG A 82 -0.84 -1.37 12.56
N SER A 83 0.43 -1.75 12.70
CA SER A 83 1.47 -0.84 13.22
C SER A 83 1.80 0.31 12.27
N ILE A 84 1.64 0.11 10.96
CA ILE A 84 1.81 1.20 9.98
C ILE A 84 0.70 2.23 10.18
N PHE A 85 -0.56 1.78 10.28
CA PHE A 85 -1.70 2.66 10.51
C PHE A 85 -1.60 3.40 11.84
N ASP A 86 -1.11 2.75 12.90
CA ASP A 86 -0.85 3.41 14.18
C ASP A 86 0.25 4.49 14.06
N THR A 87 1.28 4.25 13.25
CA THR A 87 2.35 5.22 13.00
C THR A 87 1.86 6.46 12.24
N LEU A 88 0.85 6.31 11.36
CA LEU A 88 0.25 7.44 10.65
C LEU A 88 -0.50 8.42 11.59
N LYS A 89 -0.88 8.00 12.80
CA LYS A 89 -1.62 8.79 13.80
C LYS A 89 -0.73 9.64 14.73
N ARG A 90 0.58 9.73 14.49
CA ARG A 90 1.52 10.38 15.43
C ARG A 90 1.21 11.88 15.59
N SER A 91 1.09 12.37 16.84
CA SER A 91 0.54 13.71 17.15
C SER A 91 1.42 14.91 16.78
N GLU A 92 2.75 14.81 16.85
CA GLU A 92 3.63 15.99 16.73
C GLU A 92 3.94 16.35 15.27
N ASP A 93 3.91 15.38 14.35
CA ASP A 93 4.14 15.60 12.91
C ASP A 93 3.24 14.70 12.05
N ALA A 94 1.96 14.69 12.40
CA ALA A 94 1.01 13.76 11.82
C ALA A 94 0.88 13.88 10.31
N VAL A 95 0.67 12.73 9.67
CA VAL A 95 0.12 12.65 8.33
C VAL A 95 -1.27 13.29 8.37
N THR A 96 -1.48 14.27 7.50
CA THR A 96 -2.74 15.03 7.38
C THR A 96 -3.65 14.48 6.29
N CYS A 97 -3.10 13.68 5.37
CA CYS A 97 -3.85 13.04 4.31
C CYS A 97 -3.24 11.67 4.02
N SER A 98 -4.06 10.62 4.07
CA SER A 98 -3.67 9.30 3.60
C SER A 98 -4.62 8.79 2.53
N HIS A 99 -4.08 8.22 1.48
CA HIS A 99 -4.81 7.47 0.47
C HIS A 99 -4.26 6.05 0.49
N LEU A 100 -5.11 5.10 0.85
CA LEU A 100 -4.75 3.70 1.02
C LEU A 100 -5.61 2.89 0.06
N ASP A 101 -4.98 2.29 -0.92
CA ASP A 101 -5.66 1.65 -2.04
C ASP A 101 -5.03 0.30 -2.38
N ASP A 102 -5.83 -0.75 -2.24
CA ASP A 102 -5.48 -2.14 -2.54
C ASP A 102 -4.17 -2.59 -1.87
N LEU A 103 -4.13 -2.60 -0.54
CA LEU A 103 -2.97 -3.07 0.22
C LEU A 103 -3.06 -4.58 0.48
N PHE A 104 -1.89 -5.25 0.49
CA PHE A 104 -1.81 -6.70 0.66
C PHE A 104 -0.92 -7.10 1.82
N GLU A 105 -1.23 -8.21 2.48
CA GLU A 105 -0.40 -8.82 3.52
C GLU A 105 0.02 -10.23 3.14
N HIS A 106 1.33 -10.50 3.21
CA HIS A 106 1.89 -11.80 2.92
C HIS A 106 1.57 -12.86 3.98
N GLU A 107 1.50 -12.47 5.25
CA GLU A 107 1.24 -13.39 6.38
C GLU A 107 -0.02 -14.24 6.16
N VAL A 108 -0.98 -13.70 5.42
CA VAL A 108 -2.22 -14.37 5.02
C VAL A 108 -2.26 -14.66 3.51
N LYS A 109 -1.15 -15.15 2.92
CA LYS A 109 -1.03 -15.55 1.50
C LYS A 109 -1.31 -14.42 0.50
N TRP A 110 -0.73 -13.24 0.71
CA TRP A 110 -0.93 -12.06 -0.15
C TRP A 110 -2.40 -11.67 -0.28
N GLN A 111 -3.14 -11.70 0.83
CA GLN A 111 -4.54 -11.30 0.83
C GLN A 111 -4.69 -9.79 0.82
N LEU A 112 -5.64 -9.33 0.01
CA LEU A 112 -6.12 -7.94 -0.03
C LEU A 112 -6.82 -7.62 1.30
N ILE A 113 -6.45 -6.49 1.91
CA ILE A 113 -7.13 -6.00 3.11
C ILE A 113 -8.35 -5.15 2.74
N PHE A 114 -9.31 -5.11 3.65
CA PHE A 114 -10.52 -4.31 3.56
C PHE A 114 -10.72 -3.53 4.85
N TYR A 115 -11.04 -2.26 4.72
CA TYR A 115 -11.19 -1.35 5.85
C TYR A 115 -12.57 -1.51 6.49
N GLU A 116 -12.63 -1.51 7.81
CA GLU A 116 -13.89 -1.59 8.56
C GLU A 116 -14.55 -0.21 8.67
N VAL A 117 -14.91 0.36 7.52
CA VAL A 117 -15.55 1.67 7.39
C VAL A 117 -16.75 1.58 6.44
N PRO A 118 -17.71 2.53 6.51
CA PRO A 118 -18.82 2.57 5.56
C PRO A 118 -18.32 2.64 4.11
N GLY A 119 -18.81 1.72 3.28
CA GLY A 119 -18.41 1.63 1.89
C GLY A 119 -18.74 0.28 1.28
N LYS A 120 -18.38 0.13 0.00
CA LYS A 120 -18.54 -1.14 -0.73
C LYS A 120 -17.19 -1.55 -1.31
N PRO A 121 -16.93 -2.86 -1.45
CA PRO A 121 -15.73 -3.32 -2.12
C PRO A 121 -15.84 -3.00 -3.61
N LYS A 122 -14.69 -2.88 -4.28
CA LYS A 122 -14.63 -2.59 -5.73
C LYS A 122 -15.28 -3.66 -6.61
N PHE A 123 -15.40 -4.87 -6.07
CA PHE A 123 -16.00 -6.02 -6.73
C PHE A 123 -16.60 -6.96 -5.68
N PRO A 124 -17.60 -7.77 -6.07
CA PRO A 124 -18.33 -8.59 -5.12
C PRO A 124 -17.56 -9.87 -4.72
N TYR A 125 -17.87 -10.39 -3.54
CA TYR A 125 -17.22 -11.57 -2.94
C TYR A 125 -18.22 -12.73 -2.78
N THR A 126 -17.73 -13.97 -2.83
CA THR A 126 -18.59 -15.16 -2.70
C THR A 126 -19.19 -15.31 -1.30
N ARG A 127 -18.59 -14.71 -0.28
CA ARG A 127 -19.08 -14.78 1.11
C ARG A 127 -18.92 -13.43 1.81
N GLY A 128 -20.02 -12.92 2.33
CA GLY A 128 -20.04 -11.63 3.02
C GLY A 128 -19.77 -10.45 2.09
N THR A 129 -19.88 -9.25 2.65
CA THR A 129 -19.61 -7.99 1.96
C THR A 129 -18.50 -7.30 2.73
N PRO A 130 -17.22 -7.51 2.36
CA PRO A 130 -16.15 -6.77 3.00
C PRO A 130 -16.34 -5.26 2.78
N GLY A 131 -15.69 -4.44 3.60
CA GLY A 131 -15.66 -3.00 3.39
C GLY A 131 -14.91 -2.59 2.12
N PRO A 132 -14.62 -1.30 1.92
CA PRO A 132 -13.80 -0.85 0.80
C PRO A 132 -12.34 -1.29 0.95
N SER A 133 -11.64 -1.47 -0.18
CA SER A 133 -10.17 -1.62 -0.24
C SER A 133 -9.46 -0.32 -0.65
N ASP A 134 -10.22 0.76 -0.82
CA ASP A 134 -9.78 2.08 -1.23
C ASP A 134 -10.42 3.10 -0.29
N ILE A 135 -9.58 3.85 0.44
CA ILE A 135 -10.01 4.94 1.30
C ILE A 135 -9.08 6.13 1.18
N VAL A 136 -9.67 7.31 1.31
CA VAL A 136 -8.96 8.57 1.51
C VAL A 136 -9.38 9.11 2.87
N ARG A 137 -8.41 9.42 3.72
CA ARG A 137 -8.62 10.01 5.05
C ARG A 137 -7.94 11.37 5.11
N LYS A 138 -8.62 12.37 5.67
CA LYS A 138 -8.08 13.75 5.77
C LYS A 138 -8.24 14.31 7.18
N GLY A 139 -7.27 15.12 7.60
CA GLY A 139 -7.28 15.82 8.89
C GLY A 139 -7.43 14.85 10.07
N GLU A 140 -8.45 15.09 10.88
CA GLU A 140 -8.75 14.29 12.08
C GLU A 140 -9.06 12.83 11.76
N GLU A 141 -9.62 12.54 10.58
CA GLU A 141 -9.90 11.16 10.18
C GLU A 141 -8.63 10.33 10.17
N VAL A 142 -7.48 10.89 9.77
CA VAL A 142 -6.21 10.15 9.74
C VAL A 142 -5.80 9.70 11.16
N GLN A 143 -6.14 10.50 12.17
CA GLN A 143 -5.80 10.25 13.58
C GLN A 143 -6.69 9.18 14.21
N GLN A 144 -7.88 8.94 13.66
CA GLN A 144 -8.78 7.91 14.16
C GLN A 144 -8.20 6.51 13.94
N LYS A 145 -8.59 5.58 14.81
CA LYS A 145 -8.26 4.17 14.64
C LYS A 145 -8.79 3.66 13.30
N LEU A 146 -7.93 2.98 12.54
CA LEU A 146 -8.31 2.31 11.30
C LEU A 146 -8.20 0.81 11.53
N GLU A 147 -9.36 0.16 11.60
CA GLU A 147 -9.45 -1.29 11.60
C GLU A 147 -9.55 -1.82 10.17
N TYR A 148 -9.08 -3.04 9.99
CA TYR A 148 -9.17 -3.75 8.73
C TYR A 148 -9.30 -5.24 8.99
N GLY A 149 -9.84 -5.93 8.00
CA GLY A 149 -9.90 -7.37 7.95
C GLY A 149 -9.66 -7.88 6.55
N PHE A 150 -9.96 -9.16 6.35
CA PHE A 150 -9.83 -9.83 5.06
C PHE A 150 -11.21 -10.19 4.51
N GLY A 151 -11.32 -10.18 3.18
CA GLY A 151 -12.53 -10.64 2.51
C GLY A 151 -12.78 -12.11 2.83
N ARG A 152 -14.01 -12.45 3.22
CA ARG A 152 -14.41 -13.85 3.38
C ARG A 152 -14.66 -14.45 1.99
N GLY A 153 -14.14 -15.64 1.73
CA GLY A 153 -14.31 -16.30 0.43
C GLY A 153 -13.43 -15.71 -0.68
N ARG A 154 -13.87 -15.85 -1.93
CA ARG A 154 -13.10 -15.44 -3.11
C ARG A 154 -13.77 -14.24 -3.79
N PRO A 155 -13.00 -13.35 -4.42
CA PRO A 155 -13.57 -12.41 -5.39
C PRO A 155 -14.42 -13.19 -6.40
N MET A 156 -15.66 -12.78 -6.62
CA MET A 156 -16.48 -13.40 -7.65
C MET A 156 -15.90 -13.08 -9.02
N GLY A 157 -15.93 -14.06 -9.92
CA GLY A 157 -15.69 -13.82 -11.33
C GLY A 157 -16.78 -12.91 -11.87
N SER A 158 -16.49 -11.61 -11.92
CA SER A 158 -17.43 -10.57 -12.32
C SER A 158 -16.79 -9.63 -13.35
N PRO A 159 -17.59 -8.94 -14.19
CA PRO A 159 -17.08 -7.88 -15.05
C PRO A 159 -16.24 -6.84 -14.29
N GLU A 160 -16.64 -6.51 -13.06
CA GLU A 160 -15.94 -5.59 -12.17
C GLU A 160 -14.55 -6.11 -11.80
N THR A 161 -14.45 -7.36 -11.33
CA THR A 161 -13.17 -8.01 -11.01
C THR A 161 -12.26 -8.05 -12.24
N ASN A 162 -12.80 -8.36 -13.41
CA ASN A 162 -12.04 -8.41 -14.66
C ASN A 162 -11.57 -7.02 -15.11
N ARG A 163 -12.43 -5.99 -15.00
CA ARG A 163 -12.06 -4.59 -15.28
C ARG A 163 -10.96 -4.11 -14.35
N TRP A 164 -11.08 -4.41 -13.05
CA TRP A 164 -10.06 -4.11 -12.05
C TRP A 164 -8.73 -4.77 -12.43
N ARG A 165 -8.70 -6.10 -12.67
CA ARG A 165 -7.48 -6.82 -13.09
C ARG A 165 -6.85 -6.25 -14.36
N ARG A 166 -7.66 -5.98 -15.40
CA ARG A 166 -7.16 -5.39 -16.66
C ARG A 166 -6.56 -4.01 -16.46
N ARG A 167 -7.21 -3.17 -15.65
CA ARG A 167 -6.70 -1.84 -15.31
C ARG A 167 -5.38 -1.95 -14.56
N THR A 168 -5.29 -2.83 -13.57
CA THR A 168 -4.06 -3.05 -12.81
C THR A 168 -2.95 -3.58 -13.72
N LEU A 169 -3.25 -4.54 -14.60
CA LEU A 169 -2.31 -5.07 -15.59
C LEU A 169 -1.81 -3.98 -16.54
N ALA A 170 -2.69 -3.09 -17.01
CA ALA A 170 -2.32 -1.98 -17.88
C ALA A 170 -1.44 -0.93 -17.17
N LEU A 171 -1.68 -0.69 -15.88
CA LEU A 171 -0.94 0.30 -15.10
C LEU A 171 0.41 -0.20 -14.59
N TYR A 172 0.52 -1.48 -14.25
CA TYR A 172 1.66 -2.02 -13.50
C TYR A 172 2.31 -3.25 -14.14
N GLY A 173 1.73 -3.79 -15.23
CA GLY A 173 2.15 -5.05 -15.79
C GLY A 173 1.67 -6.25 -14.98
N ALA A 174 2.25 -7.43 -15.24
CA ALA A 174 1.77 -8.67 -14.62
C ALA A 174 1.90 -8.61 -13.10
N LEU A 175 0.78 -8.82 -12.40
CA LEU A 175 0.76 -8.95 -10.94
C LEU A 175 1.21 -10.37 -10.60
N PHE A 176 2.26 -10.52 -9.79
CA PHE A 176 2.70 -11.80 -9.22
C PHE A 176 1.65 -12.38 -8.28
#